data_AF-A0A258SA64-F1
#
_entry.id   AF-A0A258SA64-F1
#
_cell.length_a   1.000
_cell.length_b   1.000
_cell.length_c   1.000
_cell.angle_alpha   90.00
_cell.angle_beta   90.00
_cell.angle_gamma   90.00
#
_symmetry.space_group_name_H-M   'P 1'
#
loop_
_entity.id
_entity.type
_entity.pdbx_description
1 polymer ?
#
loop_
_entity_poly.entity_id
_entity_poly.type
_entity_poly.pdbx_seq_one_letter_code
_entity_poly.pdbx_strand_id
1 'polypeptide(L)' 'MDNPVPSLPWVMFPNYGFPSMGWRMGPGQDVYEAFFSWFESLNDTEAAAFAQHNPEPPEWSGWYQRVRNDNWD' A
#
# COMPACT_ATOMS: atom_id res chain seq x y z
N MET A 1 4.45 14.52 -15.71
CA MET A 1 3.17 13.78 -15.81
C MET A 1 2.78 13.49 -14.38
N ASP A 2 1.72 14.13 -13.89
CA ASP A 2 1.09 13.77 -12.62
C ASP A 2 0.57 12.33 -12.74
N ASN A 3 1.38 11.36 -12.31
CA ASN A 3 0.91 9.99 -12.23
C ASN A 3 -0.15 9.98 -11.12
N PRO A 4 -1.42 9.66 -11.40
CA PRO A 4 -2.46 9.71 -10.38
C PRO A 4 -2.06 8.77 -9.25
N VAL A 5 -1.98 9.31 -8.03
CA VAL A 5 -1.67 8.52 -6.84
C VAL A 5 -2.72 7.41 -6.73
N PRO A 6 -2.33 6.13 -6.80
CA PRO A 6 -3.27 5.04 -6.67
C PRO A 6 -3.94 5.06 -5.29
N SER A 7 -5.22 4.69 -5.25
CA SER A 7 -6.00 4.68 -4.01
C SER A 7 -5.39 3.78 -2.95
N LEU A 8 -5.34 4.25 -1.71
CA LEU A 8 -4.89 3.46 -0.57
C LEU A 8 -5.79 2.24 -0.38
N PRO A 9 -5.23 1.03 -0.22
CA PRO A 9 -6.04 -0.18 -0.07
C PRO A 9 -7.01 -0.15 1.11
N TRP A 10 -6.64 0.44 2.26
CA TRP A 10 -7.57 0.58 3.40
C TRP A 10 -8.67 1.63 3.19
N VAL A 11 -8.52 2.53 2.22
CA VAL A 11 -9.59 3.47 1.84
C VAL A 11 -10.62 2.75 0.96
N MET A 12 -10.17 1.87 0.07
CA MET A 12 -11.03 1.05 -0.79
C MET A 12 -11.66 -0.13 -0.05
N PHE A 13 -10.95 -0.68 0.93
CA PHE A 13 -11.33 -1.89 1.67
C PHE A 13 -11.20 -1.69 3.20
N PRO A 14 -12.01 -0.80 3.80
CA PRO A 14 -11.86 -0.40 5.21
C PRO A 14 -12.22 -1.51 6.22
N ASN A 15 -12.98 -2.53 5.81
CA ASN A 15 -13.42 -3.62 6.70
C ASN A 15 -12.41 -4.77 6.80
N TYR A 16 -11.21 -4.61 6.25
CA TYR A 16 -10.23 -5.68 6.14
C TYR A 16 -8.93 -5.27 6.83
N GLY A 17 -8.48 -6.12 7.75
CA GLY A 17 -7.18 -6.00 8.41
C GLY A 17 -6.09 -6.73 7.66
N PHE A 18 -4.89 -6.14 7.65
CA PHE A 18 -3.68 -6.65 6.99
C PHE A 18 -3.37 -8.14 7.25
N PRO A 19 -3.45 -8.67 8.49
CA PRO A 19 -3.19 -10.11 8.72
C PRO A 19 -4.27 -11.04 8.14
N SER A 20 -5.42 -10.52 7.71
CA SER A 20 -6.47 -11.29 7.01
C SER A 20 -6.39 -11.17 5.48
N MET A 21 -5.42 -10.43 4.94
CA MET A 21 -5.27 -10.18 3.50
C MET A 21 -4.26 -11.13 2.86
N GLY A 22 -4.75 -12.32 2.52
CA GLY A 22 -4.32 -12.97 1.28
C GLY A 22 -5.11 -12.34 0.15
N TRP A 23 -4.48 -11.46 -0.63
CA TRP A 23 -5.11 -10.77 -1.76
C TRP A 23 -5.85 -11.78 -2.64
N ARG A 24 -7.18 -11.72 -2.64
CA ARG A 24 -8.00 -12.57 -3.48
C ARG A 24 -7.70 -12.20 -4.92
N MET A 25 -7.37 -13.18 -5.75
CA MET A 25 -7.35 -13.06 -7.21
C MET A 25 -8.63 -12.31 -7.67
N GLY A 26 -8.51 -11.03 -8.02
CA GLY A 26 -9.65 -10.12 -8.24
C GLY A 26 -9.30 -8.64 -8.02
N PRO A 27 -10.28 -7.70 -8.02
CA PRO A 27 -10.04 -6.26 -8.13
C PRO A 27 -9.27 -5.63 -6.95
N GLY A 28 -9.15 -6.33 -5.82
CA GLY A 28 -8.29 -5.90 -4.72
C GLY A 28 -6.79 -6.08 -5.05
N GLN A 29 -6.44 -7.10 -5.83
CA GLN A 29 -5.08 -7.35 -6.30
C GLN A 29 -4.63 -6.24 -7.26
N ASP A 30 -5.49 -5.82 -8.19
CA ASP A 30 -5.13 -4.76 -9.16
C ASP A 30 -4.81 -3.43 -8.45
N VAL A 31 -5.57 -3.08 -7.41
CA VAL A 31 -5.33 -1.88 -6.59
C VAL A 31 -4.03 -2.00 -5.81
N TYR A 32 -3.73 -3.19 -5.29
CA TYR A 32 -2.48 -3.46 -4.61
C TYR A 32 -1.27 -3.39 -5.53
N GLU A 33 -1.31 -4.08 -6.66
CA GLU A 33 -0.21 -4.11 -7.62
C GLU A 33 0.05 -2.70 -8.16
N ALA A 34 -1.01 -1.95 -8.52
CA ALA A 34 -0.86 -0.57 -8.95
C ALA A 34 -0.25 0.32 -7.85
N PHE A 35 -0.69 0.18 -6.60
CA PHE A 35 -0.10 0.91 -5.48
C PHE A 35 1.35 0.50 -5.24
N PHE A 36 1.61 -0.81 -5.20
CA PHE A 36 2.91 -1.38 -4.93
C PHE A 36 3.92 -0.89 -5.98
N SER A 37 3.64 -1.07 -7.27
CA SER A 37 4.53 -0.62 -8.35
C SER A 37 4.75 0.89 -8.33
N TRP A 38 3.72 1.67 -8.00
CA TRP A 38 3.88 3.13 -7.85
C TRP A 38 4.74 3.48 -6.63
N PHE A 39 4.45 2.91 -5.47
CA PHE A 39 5.13 3.24 -4.21
C PHE A 39 6.57 2.74 -4.17
N GLU A 40 6.86 1.62 -4.82
CA GLU A 40 8.21 1.11 -5.07
C GLU A 40 9.00 2.06 -5.99
N SER A 41 8.34 2.68 -6.99
CA SER A 41 8.99 3.64 -7.89
C SER A 41 9.39 4.97 -7.24
N LEU A 42 8.84 5.28 -6.05
CA LEU A 42 9.18 6.49 -5.30
C LEU A 42 10.58 6.39 -4.69
N ASN A 43 11.26 7.52 -4.53
CA ASN A 43 12.46 7.54 -3.69
C ASN A 43 12.08 7.50 -2.19
N ASP A 44 13.06 7.22 -1.32
CA ASP A 44 12.82 7.08 0.13
C ASP A 44 12.23 8.35 0.76
N THR A 45 12.56 9.53 0.25
CA THR A 45 12.04 10.80 0.76
C THR A 45 10.57 10.99 0.38
N GLU A 46 10.22 10.68 -0.88
CA GLU A 46 8.84 10.74 -1.39
C GLU A 46 7.94 9.73 -0.69
N ALA A 47 8.42 8.49 -0.51
CA ALA A 47 7.67 7.47 0.22
C ALA A 47 7.50 7.80 1.69
N ALA A 48 8.55 8.32 2.36
CA ALA A 48 8.44 8.76 3.75
C ALA A 48 7.45 9.92 3.90
N ALA A 49 7.51 10.92 3.02
CA ALA A 49 6.54 12.03 3.00
C ALA A 49 5.12 11.51 2.76
N PHE A 50 4.93 10.59 1.82
CA PHE A 50 3.63 10.00 1.54
C PHE A 50 3.06 9.24 2.75
N ALA A 51 3.87 8.41 3.40
CA ALA A 51 3.49 7.65 4.59
C ALA A 51 3.17 8.57 5.79
N GLN A 52 3.88 9.69 5.94
CA GLN A 52 3.57 10.70 6.96
C GLN A 52 2.23 11.39 6.72
N HIS A 53 1.89 11.69 5.47
CA HIS A 53 0.61 12.31 5.12
C HIS A 53 -0.56 11.32 5.12
N ASN A 54 -0.28 10.02 4.95
CA ASN A 54 -1.29 8.96 4.87
C ASN A 54 -0.98 7.86 5.90
N PRO A 55 -1.20 8.13 7.21
CA PRO A 55 -0.85 7.19 8.26
C PRO A 55 -1.65 5.89 8.14
N GLU A 56 -0.99 4.78 8.44
CA GLU A 56 -1.61 3.47 8.47
C GLU A 56 -2.65 3.39 9.61
N PRO A 57 -3.84 2.85 9.37
CA PRO A 57 -4.72 2.46 10.46
C PRO A 57 -4.10 1.29 11.26
N PRO A 58 -4.52 1.07 12.53
CA PRO A 58 -3.96 0.00 13.37
C PRO A 58 -3.99 -1.40 12.74
N GLU A 59 -5.06 -1.67 11.99
CA GLU A 59 -5.29 -2.90 11.21
C GLU A 59 -4.28 -3.09 10.07
N TRP A 60 -3.54 -2.05 9.67
CA TRP A 60 -2.57 -2.01 8.58
C TRP A 60 -1.15 -1.62 9.04
N SER A 61 -0.90 -1.67 10.34
CA SER A 61 0.40 -1.33 10.92
C SER A 61 1.53 -2.16 10.31
N GLY A 62 2.57 -1.46 9.84
CA GLY A 62 3.75 -2.04 9.21
C GLY A 62 3.56 -2.38 7.72
N TRP A 63 2.49 -1.92 7.08
CA TRP A 63 2.23 -2.19 5.66
C TRP A 63 3.25 -1.52 4.73
N TYR A 64 3.51 -0.22 4.87
CA TYR A 64 4.50 0.51 4.08
C TYR A 64 5.88 -0.11 4.23
N GLN A 65 6.24 -0.53 5.45
CA GLN A 65 7.51 -1.21 5.69
C GLN A 65 7.57 -2.54 4.94
N ARG A 66 6.48 -3.32 4.91
CA ARG A 66 6.43 -4.59 4.17
C ARG A 66 6.46 -4.39 2.66
N VAL A 67 5.79 -3.36 2.14
CA VAL A 67 5.87 -2.96 0.72
C VAL A 67 7.30 -2.58 0.35
N ARG A 68 8.03 -1.87 1.23
CA ARG A 68 9.42 -1.44 0.97
C ARG A 68 10.47 -2.51 1.17
N ASN A 69 10.25 -3.45 2.09
CA ASN A 69 11.27 -4.44 2.42
C ASN A 69 11.30 -5.63 1.46
N ASP A 70 10.37 -5.75 0.51
CA ASP A 70 10.29 -6.82 -0.50
C ASP A 70 10.46 -8.25 0.04
N ASN A 71 10.30 -8.43 1.35
CA ASN A 71 10.47 -9.72 2.02
C ASN A 71 9.10 -10.40 2.07
N TRP A 72 8.65 -10.83 0.89
CA TRP A 72 7.72 -11.96 0.76
C TRP A 72 8.52 -13.25 0.94
N ASP A 73 8.90 -13.56 2.18
CA ASP A 73 9.40 -14.87 2.62
C ASP A 73 8.39 -15.50 3.60
#